data_AF-A0A661TLB8-F1
#
_entry.id   AF-A0A661TLB8-F1
#
_cell.length_a   1.000
_cell.length_b   1.000
_cell.length_c   1.000
_cell.angle_alpha   90.00
_cell.angle_beta   90.00
_cell.angle_gamma   90.00
#
_symmetry.space_group_name_H-M   'P 1'
#
loop_
_entity.id
_entity.type
_entity.pdbx_description
1 polymer ?
#
loop_
_entity_poly.entity_id
_entity_poly.type
_entity_poly.pdbx_seq_one_letter_code
_entity_poly.pdbx_strand_id
1 'polypeptide(L)'
;MSQYIKFFNELGIKDVPSVGGKNASLGEMYCKLTKKGIRVPNGFATTANAYDYFMEQAGLKKEIKKILKGLNTHNVSDLMKRGAKVRRVILNAKFPKKLEVEIVKAYTKLSKE
;
A
#
# COMPACT_ATOMS: atom_id res chain seq x y z
N MET A 1 -9.83 7.74 13.32
CA MET A 1 -8.72 6.88 12.85
C MET A 1 -8.44 7.19 11.39
N SER A 2 -7.18 7.21 10.98
CA SER A 2 -6.83 7.43 9.56
C SER A 2 -7.39 6.28 8.71
N GLN A 3 -8.07 6.59 7.62
CA GLN A 3 -8.54 5.55 6.68
C GLN A 3 -7.40 5.00 5.81
N TYR A 4 -6.24 5.67 5.81
CA TYR A 4 -5.14 5.37 4.90
C TYR A 4 -3.95 4.70 5.58
N ILE A 5 -3.77 4.90 6.88
CA ILE A 5 -2.65 4.37 7.66
C ILE A 5 -3.16 3.63 8.88
N LYS A 6 -2.59 2.45 9.17
CA LYS A 6 -2.82 1.68 10.40
C LYS A 6 -1.50 1.25 11.01
N PHE A 7 -1.31 1.44 12.31
CA PHE A 7 -0.11 0.97 13.02
C PHE A 7 -0.22 -0.51 13.36
N PHE A 8 0.92 -1.20 13.49
CA PHE A 8 0.92 -2.64 13.77
C PHE A 8 0.28 -3.01 15.12
N ASN A 9 0.28 -2.08 16.09
CA ASN A 9 -0.42 -2.24 17.36
C ASN A 9 -1.97 -2.15 17.26
N GLU A 10 -2.49 -1.80 16.08
CA GLU A 10 -3.93 -1.71 15.77
C GLU A 10 -4.40 -2.79 14.79
N LEU A 11 -3.49 -3.67 14.34
CA LEU A 11 -3.75 -4.65 13.28
C LEU A 11 -3.86 -6.08 13.84
N GLY A 12 -4.75 -6.85 13.24
CA GLY A 12 -4.80 -8.30 13.39
C GLY A 12 -5.33 -9.01 12.15
N ILE A 13 -5.59 -10.32 12.27
CA ILE A 13 -6.03 -11.14 11.12
C ILE A 13 -7.30 -10.64 10.42
N LYS A 14 -8.17 -9.91 11.13
CA LYS A 14 -9.40 -9.34 10.56
C LYS A 14 -9.13 -8.18 9.59
N ASP A 15 -7.92 -7.61 9.62
CA ASP A 15 -7.53 -6.49 8.76
C ASP A 15 -6.94 -6.93 7.41
N VAL A 16 -6.87 -8.24 7.11
CA VAL A 16 -6.38 -8.76 5.82
C VAL A 16 -7.02 -8.07 4.60
N PRO A 17 -8.36 -7.83 4.55
CA PRO A 17 -8.96 -7.11 3.43
C PRO A 17 -8.48 -5.66 3.28
N SER A 18 -7.99 -5.04 4.36
CA SER A 18 -7.57 -3.65 4.40
C SER A 18 -6.07 -3.46 4.17
N VAL A 19 -5.22 -4.35 4.70
CA VAL A 19 -3.75 -4.17 4.67
C VAL A 19 -2.99 -5.34 4.03
N GLY A 20 -3.70 -6.41 3.64
CA GLY A 20 -3.13 -7.64 3.11
C GLY A 20 -2.61 -8.59 4.20
N GLY A 21 -2.35 -9.84 3.80
CA GLY A 21 -1.91 -10.92 4.70
C GLY A 21 -0.64 -10.59 5.48
N LYS A 22 0.38 -10.04 4.81
CA LYS A 22 1.69 -9.75 5.44
C LYS A 22 1.57 -8.75 6.58
N ASN A 23 0.89 -7.62 6.36
CA ASN A 23 0.75 -6.57 7.37
C ASN A 23 -0.17 -7.00 8.52
N ALA A 24 -1.23 -7.76 8.22
CA ALA A 24 -2.09 -8.34 9.25
C ALA A 24 -1.32 -9.32 10.14
N SER A 25 -0.50 -10.20 9.55
CA SER A 25 0.37 -11.11 10.31
C SER A 25 1.44 -10.37 11.13
N LEU A 26 2.06 -9.32 10.59
CA LEU A 26 3.01 -8.48 11.33
C LEU A 26 2.34 -7.81 12.54
N GLY A 27 1.13 -7.28 12.37
CA GLY A 27 0.33 -6.73 13.45
C GLY A 27 -0.01 -7.74 14.54
N GLU A 28 -0.44 -8.94 14.13
CA GLU A 28 -0.75 -10.04 15.06
C GLU A 28 0.51 -10.45 15.85
N MET A 29 1.64 -10.62 15.18
CA MET A 29 2.92 -10.93 15.82
C MET A 29 3.34 -9.82 16.78
N TYR A 30 3.26 -8.55 16.36
CA TYR A 30 3.60 -7.41 17.20
C TYR A 30 2.73 -7.35 18.45
N CYS A 31 1.41 -7.53 18.32
CA CYS A 31 0.46 -7.47 19.43
C CYS A 31 0.58 -8.66 20.41
N LYS A 32 0.89 -9.87 19.90
CA LYS A 32 0.86 -11.12 20.69
C LYS A 32 2.23 -11.56 21.20
N LEU A 33 3.29 -11.36 20.42
CA LEU A 33 4.61 -11.93 20.68
C LEU A 33 5.54 -10.98 21.44
N THR A 34 5.39 -9.66 21.25
CA THR A 34 6.15 -8.65 22.02
C THR A 34 5.94 -8.82 23.52
N LYS A 35 4.70 -9.15 23.94
CA LYS A 35 4.35 -9.45 25.35
C LYS A 35 5.02 -10.72 25.88
N LYS A 36 5.53 -11.58 25.00
CA LYS A 36 6.24 -12.83 25.33
C LYS A 36 7.75 -12.68 25.20
N GLY A 37 8.27 -11.45 25.07
CA GLY A 37 9.70 -11.17 24.94
C GLY A 37 10.28 -11.37 23.54
N ILE A 38 9.46 -11.72 22.55
CA ILE A 38 9.90 -11.85 21.15
C ILE A 38 9.91 -10.45 20.52
N ARG A 39 11.06 -10.04 20.01
CA ARG A 39 11.22 -8.70 19.41
C ARG A 39 10.64 -8.68 18.00
N VAL A 40 9.55 -7.94 17.83
CA VAL A 40 8.95 -7.63 16.53
C VAL A 40 9.05 -6.11 16.33
N PRO A 41 9.68 -5.61 15.26
CA PRO A 41 9.74 -4.17 15.01
C PRO A 41 8.34 -3.57 14.84
N ASN A 42 8.10 -2.40 15.43
CA ASN A 42 6.88 -1.64 15.16
C ASN A 42 6.92 -0.99 13.78
N GLY A 43 5.76 -0.59 13.29
CA GLY A 43 5.60 0.08 12.01
C GLY A 43 4.15 0.41 11.72
N PHE A 44 3.90 0.83 10.49
CA PHE A 44 2.56 1.10 9.99
C PHE A 44 2.41 0.60 8.55
N ALA A 45 1.18 0.33 8.16
CA ALA A 45 0.80 -0.09 6.83
C ALA A 45 -0.08 0.96 6.15
N THR A 46 0.11 1.15 4.85
CA THR A 46 -0.91 1.79 4.00
C THR A 46 -2.06 0.83 3.74
N THR A 47 -3.29 1.33 3.72
CA THR A 47 -4.49 0.51 3.45
C THR A 47 -4.79 0.38 1.95
N ALA A 48 -5.64 -0.58 1.59
CA ALA A 48 -6.22 -0.72 0.25
C ALA A 48 -6.96 0.57 -0.16
N ASN A 49 -7.65 1.23 0.79
CA ASN A 49 -8.30 2.52 0.55
C ASN A 49 -7.29 3.63 0.21
N ALA A 50 -6.09 3.61 0.81
CA ALA A 50 -5.02 4.54 0.46
C ALA A 50 -4.54 4.34 -0.98
N TYR A 51 -4.38 3.08 -1.38
CA TYR A 51 -4.05 2.71 -2.76
C TYR A 51 -5.14 3.15 -3.74
N ASP A 52 -6.41 2.82 -3.48
CA ASP A 52 -7.52 3.21 -4.35
C ASP A 52 -7.65 4.73 -4.48
N TYR A 53 -7.48 5.46 -3.37
CA TYR A 53 -7.47 6.91 -3.36
C TYR A 53 -6.33 7.48 -4.21
N PHE A 54 -5.12 6.96 -4.08
CA PHE A 54 -3.98 7.34 -4.92
C PHE A 54 -4.26 7.09 -6.41
N MET A 55 -4.72 5.88 -6.75
CA MET A 55 -4.98 5.48 -8.14
C MET A 55 -6.07 6.33 -8.80
N GLU A 56 -7.08 6.76 -8.03
CA GLU A 56 -8.16 7.62 -8.50
C GLU A 56 -7.69 9.08 -8.67
N GLN A 57 -7.14 9.66 -7.60
CA GLN A 57 -6.78 11.09 -7.57
C GLN A 57 -5.60 11.43 -8.50
N ALA A 58 -4.68 10.49 -8.71
CA ALA A 58 -3.61 10.66 -9.68
C ALA A 58 -4.03 10.33 -11.13
N GLY A 59 -5.31 9.99 -11.37
CA GLY A 59 -5.82 9.67 -12.70
C GLY A 59 -5.28 8.36 -13.31
N LEU A 60 -4.61 7.53 -12.50
CA LEU A 60 -3.88 6.36 -12.96
C LEU A 60 -4.80 5.26 -13.50
N LYS A 61 -6.00 5.09 -12.91
CA LYS A 61 -6.96 4.09 -13.40
C LYS A 61 -7.30 4.30 -14.89
N LYS A 62 -7.54 5.55 -15.28
CA LYS A 62 -7.86 5.90 -16.67
C LYS A 62 -6.67 5.66 -17.60
N GLU A 63 -5.48 6.05 -17.18
CA GLU A 63 -4.26 5.90 -17.98
C GLU A 63 -3.85 4.43 -18.15
N ILE A 64 -3.91 3.65 -17.08
CA ILE A 64 -3.64 2.21 -17.13
C ILE A 64 -4.64 1.49 -18.03
N LYS A 65 -5.94 1.85 -17.98
CA LYS A 65 -6.95 1.29 -18.89
C LYS A 65 -6.63 1.58 -20.36
N LYS A 66 -6.10 2.77 -20.68
CA LYS A 66 -5.63 3.09 -22.04
C LYS A 66 -4.41 2.25 -22.43
N ILE A 67 -3.42 2.12 -21.54
CA ILE A 67 -2.20 1.34 -21.78
C ILE A 67 -2.53 -0.14 -22.04
N LEU A 68 -3.51 -0.69 -21.31
CA LEU A 68 -3.89 -2.10 -21.41
C LEU A 68 -4.93 -2.37 -22.50
N LYS A 69 -5.45 -1.34 -23.20
CA LYS A 69 -6.44 -1.52 -24.26
C LYS A 69 -5.87 -2.40 -25.37
N GLY A 70 -6.54 -3.52 -25.65
CA GLY A 70 -6.12 -4.49 -26.66
C GLY A 70 -4.87 -5.31 -26.28
N LEU A 71 -4.54 -5.40 -24.99
CA LEU A 71 -3.50 -6.31 -24.50
C LEU A 71 -3.84 -7.75 -24.92
N ASN A 72 -2.88 -8.44 -25.55
CA ASN A 72 -2.94 -9.87 -25.74
C ASN A 72 -2.07 -10.57 -24.67
N THR A 73 -2.69 -11.28 -23.75
CA THR A 73 -2.01 -11.98 -22.64
C THR A 73 -1.19 -13.19 -23.08
N HIS A 74 -1.39 -13.70 -24.30
CA HIS A 74 -0.58 -14.77 -24.88
C HIS A 74 0.67 -14.24 -25.60
N ASN A 75 0.76 -12.93 -25.83
CA ASN A 75 1.96 -12.30 -26.36
C ASN A 75 2.82 -11.75 -25.21
N VAL A 76 3.81 -12.53 -24.78
CA VAL A 76 4.70 -12.18 -23.67
C VAL A 76 5.44 -10.86 -23.93
N SER A 77 5.85 -10.58 -25.16
CA SER A 77 6.54 -9.33 -25.51
C SER A 77 5.62 -8.10 -25.36
N ASP A 78 4.37 -8.20 -25.81
CA ASP A 78 3.37 -7.13 -25.62
C ASP A 78 3.07 -6.92 -24.13
N LEU A 79 2.90 -8.01 -23.37
CA LEU A 79 2.67 -7.98 -21.93
C LEU A 79 3.81 -7.27 -21.19
N MET A 80 5.06 -7.59 -21.52
CA MET A 80 6.25 -6.95 -20.94
C MET A 80 6.29 -5.45 -21.24
N LYS A 81 6.08 -5.06 -22.51
CA LYS A 81 6.08 -3.65 -22.94
C LYS A 81 5.02 -2.84 -22.21
N ARG A 82 3.78 -3.35 -22.14
CA ARG A 82 2.67 -2.67 -21.45
C ARG A 82 2.85 -2.64 -19.94
N GLY A 83 3.30 -3.74 -19.34
CA GLY A 83 3.62 -3.80 -17.92
C GLY A 83 4.70 -2.79 -17.50
N ALA A 84 5.75 -2.63 -18.32
CA ALA A 84 6.77 -1.61 -18.11
C ALA A 84 6.19 -0.18 -18.18
N LYS A 85 5.28 0.06 -19.14
CA LYS A 85 4.60 1.36 -19.27
C LYS A 85 3.68 1.66 -18.09
N VAL A 86 2.91 0.68 -17.60
CA VAL A 86 2.07 0.81 -16.40
C VAL A 86 2.93 1.15 -15.19
N ARG A 87 4.02 0.41 -14.94
CA ARG A 87 4.93 0.70 -13.82
C ARG A 87 5.51 2.11 -13.91
N ARG A 88 5.95 2.54 -15.09
CA ARG A 88 6.49 3.90 -15.30
C ARG A 88 5.48 4.98 -14.96
N VAL A 89 4.23 4.82 -15.39
CA VAL A 89 3.16 5.79 -15.09
C VAL A 89 2.86 5.85 -13.59
N ILE A 90 2.82 4.72 -12.90
CA ILE A 90 2.64 4.68 -11.45
C ILE A 90 3.80 5.36 -10.72
N LEU A 91 5.05 5.06 -11.11
CA LEU A 91 6.25 5.63 -10.48
C LEU A 91 6.39 7.15 -10.68
N ASN A 92 5.91 7.67 -11.80
CA ASN A 92 5.95 9.10 -12.11
C ASN A 92 4.77 9.89 -11.51
N ALA A 93 3.78 9.21 -10.94
CA ALA A 93 2.62 9.84 -10.36
C ALA A 93 2.95 10.51 -9.03
N LYS A 94 2.44 11.73 -8.82
CA LYS A 94 2.58 12.43 -7.55
C LYS A 94 1.56 11.91 -6.56
N PHE A 95 1.95 11.77 -5.29
CA PHE A 95 0.99 11.47 -4.23
C PHE A 95 0.00 12.63 -4.05
N PRO A 96 -1.30 12.35 -3.86
CA PRO A 96 -2.25 13.34 -3.38
C PRO A 96 -1.77 13.89 -2.03
N LYS A 97 -1.87 15.22 -1.85
CA LYS A 97 -1.29 15.88 -0.67
C LYS A 97 -1.79 15.29 0.65
N LYS A 98 -3.06 14.89 0.71
CA LYS A 98 -3.66 14.24 1.88
C LYS A 98 -2.94 12.94 2.24
N LEU A 99 -2.63 12.08 1.27
CA LEU A 99 -1.96 10.81 1.52
C LEU A 99 -0.49 11.03 1.92
N GLU A 100 0.21 11.96 1.26
CA GLU A 100 1.57 12.36 1.62
C GLU A 100 1.66 12.82 3.09
N VAL A 101 0.75 13.71 3.50
CA VAL A 101 0.70 14.23 4.87
C VAL A 101 0.45 13.12 5.89
N GLU A 102 -0.45 12.18 5.61
CA GLU A 102 -0.75 11.06 6.51
C GLU A 102 0.46 10.11 6.66
N ILE A 103 1.16 9.81 5.56
CA ILE A 103 2.40 8.98 5.59
C ILE A 103 3.49 9.69 6.40
N VAL A 104 3.75 10.97 6.15
CA VAL A 104 4.78 11.73 6.86
C VAL A 104 4.46 11.86 8.34
N LYS A 105 3.18 12.09 8.71
CA LYS A 105 2.74 12.10 10.12
C LYS A 105 2.96 10.75 10.80
N ALA A 106 2.61 9.65 10.14
CA ALA A 106 2.81 8.31 10.68
C ALA A 106 4.29 7.98 10.85
N TYR A 107 5.12 8.33 9.87
CA TYR A 107 6.58 8.18 9.97
C TYR A 107 7.16 9.03 11.11
N THR A 108 6.78 10.30 11.21
CA THR A 108 7.23 11.19 12.29
C THR A 108 6.82 10.67 13.67
N LYS A 109 5.65 10.06 13.79
CA LYS A 109 5.21 9.40 15.02
C LYS A 109 6.09 8.18 15.33
N LEU A 110 6.32 7.31 14.36
CA LEU A 110 7.15 6.10 14.51
C LEU A 110 8.60 6.45 14.89
N SER A 111 9.18 7.51 14.31
CA SER A 111 10.56 7.94 14.60
C SER A 111 10.77 8.51 16.00
N LYS A 112 9.71 8.75 16.77
CA LYS A 112 9.77 9.24 18.16
C LYS A 112 9.58 8.13 19.19
N GLU A 113 9.27 6.92 18.74
CA GLU A 113 9.22 5.71 19.58
C GLU A 113 10.63 5.16 19.82
#